data_AF-A0A7K2ZMN7-F1
#
_entry.id   AF-A0A7K2ZMN7-F1
#
_cell.length_a   1.000
_cell.length_b   1.000
_cell.length_c   1.000
_cell.angle_alpha   90.00
_cell.angle_beta   90.00
_cell.angle_gamma   90.00
#
_symmetry.space_group_name_H-M   'P 1'
#
loop_
_entity.id
_entity.type
_entity.pdbx_description
1 polymer ?
#
loop_
_entity_poly.entity_id
_entity_poly.type
_entity_poly.pdbx_seq_one_letter_code
_entity_poly.pdbx_strand_id
1 'polypeptide(L)'
;MTAALVAFLRARLEDDERVARACAGDGAWAVEDLEFYAPDLSDEVRAHAALHDPARTLREVEAKRQLLTIHHMVEDPQEMQDYCAECDLGRDKYPY
;
A
#
# COMPACT_ATOMS: atom_id res chain seq x y z
N MET A 1 2.14 -15.70 3.46
CA MET A 1 0.97 -14.89 3.86
C MET A 1 -0.29 -15.70 3.68
N THR A 2 -1.22 -15.72 4.64
CA THR A 2 -2.48 -16.47 4.47
C THR A 2 -3.40 -15.80 3.45
N ALA A 3 -4.24 -16.58 2.77
CA ALA A 3 -5.22 -16.06 1.81
C ALA A 3 -6.15 -14.99 2.43
N ALA A 4 -6.57 -15.19 3.68
CA ALA A 4 -7.43 -14.26 4.40
C ALA A 4 -6.75 -12.90 4.64
N LEU A 5 -5.45 -12.88 4.98
CA LEU A 5 -4.71 -11.65 5.18
C LEU A 5 -4.53 -10.89 3.85
N VAL A 6 -4.23 -11.60 2.76
CA VAL A 6 -4.10 -10.99 1.43
C VAL A 6 -5.43 -10.38 0.99
N ALA A 7 -6.55 -11.08 1.21
CA ALA A 7 -7.89 -10.56 0.91
C ALA A 7 -8.20 -9.29 1.71
N PHE A 8 -7.91 -9.28 3.02
CA PHE A 8 -8.07 -8.10 3.86
C PHE A 8 -7.24 -6.91 3.36
N LEU A 9 -5.97 -7.12 3.01
CA LEU A 9 -5.10 -6.07 2.51
C LEU A 9 -5.59 -5.51 1.17
N ARG A 10 -6.03 -6.38 0.25
CA ARG A 10 -6.62 -5.93 -1.03
C ARG A 10 -7.85 -5.05 -0.82
N ALA A 11 -8.77 -5.48 0.02
CA ALA A 11 -9.96 -4.69 0.36
C ALA A 11 -9.59 -3.32 0.96
N ARG A 12 -8.52 -3.26 1.76
CA ARG A 12 -8.03 -2.00 2.32
C ARG A 12 -7.44 -1.05 1.28
N LEU A 13 -6.63 -1.59 0.38
CA LEU A 13 -6.07 -0.81 -0.73
C LEU A 13 -7.15 -0.30 -1.69
N GLU A 14 -8.22 -1.07 -1.92
CA GLU A 14 -9.37 -0.64 -2.72
C GLU A 14 -10.12 0.53 -2.09
N ASP A 15 -10.34 0.49 -0.78
CA ASP A 15 -10.98 1.59 -0.07
C ASP A 15 -10.10 2.85 -0.01
N ASP A 16 -8.80 2.70 0.23
CA ASP A 16 -7.87 3.83 0.24
C ASP A 16 -7.82 4.49 -1.13
N GLU A 17 -7.78 3.69 -2.21
CA GLU A 17 -7.89 4.21 -3.58
C GLU A 17 -9.22 4.93 -3.81
N ARG A 18 -10.34 4.35 -3.36
CA ARG A 18 -11.67 4.96 -3.53
C ARG A 18 -11.73 6.32 -2.86
N VAL A 19 -11.26 6.44 -1.63
CA VAL A 19 -11.23 7.71 -0.89
C VAL A 19 -10.27 8.69 -1.56
N ALA A 20 -9.05 8.27 -1.90
CA ALA A 20 -8.08 9.13 -2.55
C ALA A 20 -8.60 9.66 -3.89
N ARG A 21 -9.21 8.82 -4.74
CA ARG A 21 -9.82 9.26 -6.01
C ARG A 21 -10.96 10.27 -5.79
N ALA A 22 -11.79 10.08 -4.76
CA ALA A 22 -12.87 11.01 -4.44
C ALA A 22 -12.34 12.38 -3.94
N CYS A 23 -11.16 12.40 -3.33
CA CYS A 23 -10.55 13.58 -2.73
C CYS A 23 -9.45 14.23 -3.59
N ALA A 24 -9.09 13.63 -4.73
CA ALA A 24 -7.93 14.03 -5.54
C ALA A 24 -8.02 15.47 -6.09
N GLY A 25 -9.23 16.05 -6.20
CA GLY A 25 -9.41 17.42 -6.67
C GLY A 25 -8.68 17.70 -7.98
N ASP A 26 -8.24 18.94 -8.16
CA ASP A 26 -7.45 19.45 -9.28
C ASP A 26 -5.97 19.71 -8.92
N GLY A 27 -5.55 19.44 -7.67
CA GLY A 27 -4.22 19.77 -7.16
C GLY A 27 -3.68 18.82 -6.09
N ALA A 28 -2.44 19.06 -5.66
CA ALA A 28 -1.82 18.37 -4.53
C ALA A 28 -2.33 18.96 -3.21
N TRP A 29 -2.38 18.18 -2.14
CA TRP A 29 -2.64 18.72 -0.80
C TRP A 29 -1.35 19.30 -0.23
N ALA A 30 -1.02 20.55 -0.56
CA ALA A 30 0.12 21.23 0.02
C ALA A 30 -0.25 21.85 1.38
N VAL A 31 0.76 22.20 2.19
CA VAL A 31 0.53 22.85 3.49
C VAL A 31 -0.20 24.18 3.29
N GLU A 32 0.17 24.89 2.23
CA GLU A 32 -0.40 26.17 1.81
C GLU A 32 -1.89 26.05 1.47
N ASP A 33 -2.31 24.95 0.85
CA ASP A 33 -3.74 24.70 0.59
C ASP A 33 -4.50 24.47 1.90
N LEU A 34 -3.90 23.73 2.83
CA LEU A 34 -4.51 23.43 4.12
C LEU A 34 -4.56 24.65 5.05
N GLU A 35 -3.67 25.64 4.90
CA GLU A 35 -3.80 26.94 5.59
C GLU A 35 -5.11 27.63 5.19
N PHE A 36 -5.52 27.49 3.93
CA PHE A 36 -6.78 28.06 3.44
C PHE A 36 -8.01 27.23 3.86
N TYR A 37 -7.96 25.90 3.68
CA TYR A 37 -9.11 25.03 3.95
C TYR A 37 -9.30 24.70 5.43
N ALA A 38 -8.25 24.79 6.24
CA ALA A 38 -8.25 24.44 7.66
C ALA A 38 -7.38 25.41 8.48
N PRO A 39 -7.77 26.70 8.54
CA PRO A 39 -6.97 27.73 9.19
C PRO A 39 -6.83 27.51 10.71
N ASP A 40 -7.84 26.86 11.32
CA ASP A 40 -7.88 26.60 12.76
C ASP A 40 -6.95 25.46 13.22
N LEU A 41 -6.36 24.70 12.29
CA LEU A 41 -5.40 23.65 12.63
C LEU A 41 -4.02 24.25 12.94
N SER A 42 -3.20 23.51 13.70
CA SER A 42 -1.80 23.89 13.87
C SER A 42 -0.99 23.57 12.62
N ASP A 43 0.18 24.19 12.49
CA ASP A 43 1.11 23.93 11.39
C ASP A 43 1.52 22.46 11.32
N GLU A 44 1.72 21.80 12.48
CA GLU A 44 2.08 20.38 12.52
C GLU A 44 0.96 19.49 12.00
N VAL A 45 -0.31 19.81 12.31
CA VAL A 45 -1.45 19.03 11.82
C VAL A 45 -1.62 19.23 10.32
N ARG A 46 -1.44 20.45 9.80
CA ARG A 46 -1.46 20.71 8.36
C ARG A 46 -0.34 19.97 7.64
N ALA A 47 0.88 20.01 8.16
CA ALA A 47 2.01 19.27 7.61
C ALA A 47 1.73 17.76 7.57
N HIS A 48 1.15 17.20 8.65
CA HIS A 48 0.76 15.79 8.66
C HIS A 48 -0.35 15.48 7.64
N ALA A 49 -1.36 16.34 7.52
CA ALA A 49 -2.45 16.16 6.55
C ALA A 49 -1.96 16.25 5.10
N ALA A 50 -1.00 17.14 4.78
CA ALA A 50 -0.38 17.23 3.48
C ALA A 50 0.37 15.94 3.08
N LEU A 51 0.90 15.19 4.05
CA LEU A 51 1.48 13.87 3.78
C LEU A 51 0.44 12.85 3.31
N HIS A 52 -0.84 13.05 3.58
CA HIS A 52 -1.92 12.19 3.09
C HIS A 52 -2.50 12.68 1.76
N ASP A 53 -1.72 13.44 1.00
CA ASP A 53 -2.03 13.84 -0.38
C ASP A 53 -2.60 12.65 -1.20
N PRO A 54 -3.76 12.82 -1.86
CA PRO A 54 -4.38 11.76 -2.64
C PRO A 54 -3.47 11.17 -3.72
N ALA A 55 -2.67 11.99 -4.40
CA ALA A 55 -1.77 11.49 -5.44
C ALA A 55 -0.64 10.63 -4.84
N ARG A 56 -0.10 11.01 -3.67
CA ARG A 56 0.82 10.14 -2.91
C ARG A 56 0.14 8.84 -2.50
N THR A 57 -1.07 8.90 -1.95
CA THR A 57 -1.84 7.73 -1.53
C THR A 57 -2.05 6.73 -2.68
N LEU A 58 -2.41 7.23 -3.86
CA LEU A 58 -2.56 6.41 -5.06
C LEU A 58 -1.24 5.73 -5.49
N ARG A 59 -0.12 6.43 -5.43
CA ARG A 59 1.21 5.83 -5.70
C ARG A 59 1.54 4.73 -4.70
N GLU A 60 1.20 4.91 -3.43
CA GLU A 60 1.42 3.88 -2.42
C GLU A 60 0.50 2.66 -2.59
N VAL A 61 -0.77 2.87 -2.96
CA VAL A 61 -1.70 1.78 -3.26
C VAL A 61 -1.12 0.91 -4.37
N GLU A 62 -0.66 1.54 -5.45
CA GLU A 62 -0.07 0.82 -6.58
C GLU A 62 1.18 0.04 -6.14
N ALA A 63 2.11 0.68 -5.43
CA ALA A 63 3.31 0.00 -4.93
C ALA A 63 2.96 -1.19 -4.02
N LYS A 64 1.98 -1.05 -3.13
CA LYS A 64 1.54 -2.13 -2.22
C LYS A 64 0.86 -3.28 -2.97
N ARG A 65 0.12 -3.01 -4.06
CA ARG A 65 -0.43 -4.05 -4.94
C ARG A 65 0.67 -4.83 -5.66
N GLN A 66 1.70 -4.13 -6.11
CA GLN A 66 2.88 -4.77 -6.72
C GLN A 66 3.59 -5.67 -5.70
N LEU A 67 3.78 -5.20 -4.46
CA LEU A 67 4.34 -6.03 -3.39
C LEU A 67 3.49 -7.28 -3.13
N LEU A 68 2.17 -7.19 -3.08
CA LEU A 68 1.31 -8.37 -2.90
C LEU A 68 1.37 -9.33 -4.09
N THR A 69 1.66 -8.83 -5.28
CA THR A 69 1.84 -9.65 -6.49
C THR A 69 3.16 -10.41 -6.45
N ILE A 70 4.23 -9.73 -6.03
CA ILE A 70 5.57 -10.32 -5.88
C ILE A 70 5.57 -11.33 -4.72
N HIS A 71 4.98 -10.97 -3.57
CA HIS A 71 4.94 -11.79 -2.35
C HIS A 71 3.68 -12.65 -2.24
N HIS A 72 3.40 -13.46 -3.25
CA HIS A 72 2.32 -14.43 -3.21
C HIS A 72 2.82 -15.81 -2.75
N MET A 73 1.91 -16.60 -2.18
CA MET A 73 2.20 -18.00 -1.85
C MET A 73 2.08 -18.85 -3.11
N VAL A 74 3.03 -19.75 -3.30
CA VAL A 74 3.02 -20.78 -4.34
C VAL A 74 3.01 -22.13 -3.65
N GLU A 75 2.13 -23.02 -4.11
CA GLU A 75 2.13 -24.41 -3.67
C GLU A 75 3.33 -25.12 -4.31
N ASP A 76 4.17 -25.79 -3.51
CA ASP A 76 5.12 -26.77 -4.02
C ASP A 76 4.46 -28.16 -4.07
N PRO A 77 4.12 -28.69 -5.25
CA PRO A 77 3.47 -30.00 -5.36
C PRO A 77 4.37 -31.15 -4.85
N GLN A 78 5.68 -30.95 -4.76
CA GLN A 78 6.64 -31.97 -4.34
C GLN A 78 6.82 -32.01 -2.82
N GLU A 79 6.64 -30.88 -2.13
CA GLU A 79 6.89 -30.78 -0.68
C GLU A 79 5.64 -30.58 0.17
N MET A 80 4.47 -30.47 -0.45
CA MET A 80 3.17 -30.24 0.23
C MET A 80 3.23 -29.03 1.18
N GLN A 81 4.02 -28.03 0.82
CA GLN A 81 4.23 -26.81 1.60
C GLN A 81 4.09 -25.60 0.69
N ASP A 82 3.48 -24.55 1.24
CA ASP A 82 3.36 -23.26 0.57
C ASP A 82 4.59 -22.42 0.90
N TYR A 83 5.19 -21.81 -0.11
CA TYR A 83 6.32 -20.89 0.06
C TYR A 83 6.03 -19.53 -0.59
N CYS A 84 6.76 -18.50 -0.19
CA CYS A 84 6.67 -17.19 -0.79
C CYS A 84 7.49 -17.15 -2.08
N ALA A 85 6.85 -16.79 -3.20
CA ALA A 85 7.48 -16.76 -4.52
C ALA A 85 8.78 -15.95 -4.55
N GLU A 86 8.86 -14.82 -3.83
CA GLU A 86 10.06 -13.96 -3.86
C GLU A 86 11.01 -14.20 -2.67
N CYS A 87 10.47 -14.37 -1.46
CA CYS A 87 11.31 -14.44 -0.25
C CYS A 87 12.09 -15.74 -0.13
N ASP A 88 11.61 -16.80 -0.77
CA ASP A 88 12.18 -18.15 -0.64
C ASP A 88 12.97 -18.57 -1.89
N LEU A 89 12.95 -17.77 -2.97
CA LEU A 89 13.86 -17.88 -4.11
C LEU A 89 15.27 -17.43 -3.68
N GLY A 90 16.15 -18.39 -3.38
CA GLY A 90 17.56 -18.13 -3.04
C GLY A 90 18.02 -18.72 -1.72
N ARG A 91 17.14 -19.38 -0.95
CA ARG A 91 17.62 -20.38 0.01
C ARG A 91 17.99 -21.60 -0.82
N ASP A 92 19.28 -21.87 -1.00
CA ASP A 92 19.78 -23.10 -1.61
C ASP A 92 19.03 -24.28 -1.00
N LYS A 93 18.06 -24.82 -1.75
CA LYS A 93 17.19 -25.89 -1.25
C LYS A 93 18.01 -27.18 -1.05
N TYR A 94 19.15 -27.29 -1.74
CA TYR A 94 20.16 -28.33 -1.59
C TYR A 94 21.58 -27.77 -1.84
N PRO A 95 22.29 -27.26 -0.82
CA PRO A 95 23.73 -27.10 -0.94
C PRO A 95 24.35 -28.51 -0.95
N TYR A 96 25.04 -28.86 -2.04
CA TYR A 96 25.80 -30.11 -2.13
C TYR A 96 26.89 -30.18 -1.07
#